data_AF-A0A968EZ93-F1
#
_entry.id   AF-A0A968EZ93-F1
#
_cell.length_a   1.000
_cell.length_b   1.000
_cell.length_c   1.000
_cell.angle_alpha   90.00
_cell.angle_beta   90.00
_cell.angle_gamma   90.00
#
_symmetry.space_group_name_H-M   'P 1'
#
loop_
_entity.id
_entity.type
_entity.pdbx_description
1 polymer ?
#
loop_
_entity_poly.entity_id
_entity_poly.type
_entity_poly.pdbx_seq_one_letter_code
_entity_poly.pdbx_strand_id
1 'polypeptide(L)'
;MKQELKLHQPFLTERANRFALPDTNGMTLIGKWWHGSCESVAVIDSDHVAIGNGQLLQILRIFDHGQPRVIGEVAVSGKVFDLTIRGRYAYVVNGGILDVVDITNFTQPVVIQTWSNGTPYRLVQADKRGWDFLYLGGGSLTVLSISTPGNPQLVTSEAIYQYIWWDMKQYMSPDSGLFLYAQNSEGVWFDVFNLTDPANPTRRAIEMLRVYSFAVTDHYLFVNNAPFITVFDITDPMMPDSLTRFILPGFVYDMTVAGDSLYAGVSGTSSWLYTIDITNPDIPMIRDSLLHAGPGHYLTAPLRKIVTLDQRLFLSTTL
;
A
#
# COMPACT_ATOMS: atom_id res chain seq x y z
N MET A 1 27.10 -57.85 -0.22
CA MET A 1 25.66 -57.56 -0.30
C MET A 1 25.50 -56.05 -0.06
N LYS A 2 25.52 -55.25 -1.14
CA LYS A 2 25.24 -53.82 -1.11
C LYS A 2 23.75 -53.66 -1.40
N GLN A 3 23.00 -53.03 -0.51
CA GLN A 3 21.60 -52.71 -0.73
C GLN A 3 21.50 -51.20 -0.88
N GLU A 4 21.27 -50.76 -2.12
CA GLU A 4 21.00 -49.37 -2.46
C GLU A 4 19.63 -48.97 -1.92
N LEU A 5 19.59 -47.93 -1.08
CA LEU A 5 18.36 -47.26 -0.69
C LEU A 5 17.88 -46.38 -1.85
N LYS A 6 16.83 -46.84 -2.55
CA LYS A 6 16.03 -46.01 -3.45
C LYS A 6 15.29 -44.95 -2.64
N LEU A 7 15.67 -43.69 -2.81
CA LEU A 7 14.89 -42.54 -2.36
C LEU A 7 13.61 -42.45 -3.20
N HIS A 8 12.49 -42.84 -2.60
CA HIS A 8 11.15 -42.53 -3.12
C HIS A 8 10.86 -41.03 -2.91
N GLN A 9 10.86 -40.26 -4.01
CA GLN A 9 10.00 -39.07 -4.12
C GLN A 9 8.56 -39.58 -4.28
N PRO A 10 7.62 -39.20 -3.40
CA PRO A 10 6.68 -38.14 -3.78
C PRO A 10 6.07 -37.38 -2.57
N PHE A 11 6.44 -36.11 -2.35
CA PHE A 11 5.73 -35.26 -1.36
C PHE A 11 5.56 -33.79 -1.78
N LEU A 12 6.00 -33.39 -2.98
CA LEU A 12 5.96 -31.99 -3.39
C LEU A 12 4.73 -31.62 -4.24
N THR A 13 4.01 -32.59 -4.80
CA THR A 13 2.91 -32.31 -5.75
C THR A 13 1.55 -32.10 -5.09
N GLU A 14 1.33 -32.54 -3.84
CA GLU A 14 0.02 -32.41 -3.17
C GLU A 14 -0.24 -31.07 -2.48
N ARG A 15 0.79 -30.28 -2.15
CA ARG A 15 0.59 -28.95 -1.52
C ARG A 15 0.20 -27.86 -2.52
N ALA A 16 0.50 -28.04 -3.80
CA ALA A 16 0.18 -27.05 -4.83
C ALA A 16 -1.30 -27.05 -5.26
N ASN A 17 -2.02 -28.16 -5.06
CA ASN A 17 -3.35 -28.36 -5.65
C ASN A 17 -4.54 -28.35 -4.68
N ARG A 18 -4.36 -28.04 -3.39
CA ARG A 18 -5.48 -28.12 -2.41
C ARG A 18 -6.41 -26.91 -2.36
N PHE A 19 -6.14 -25.84 -3.11
CA PHE A 19 -7.02 -24.68 -3.17
C PHE A 19 -6.97 -24.04 -4.55
N ALA A 20 -7.51 -24.73 -5.56
CA ALA A 20 -8.10 -24.00 -6.68
C ALA A 20 -9.28 -23.22 -6.08
N LEU A 21 -9.02 -21.99 -5.64
CA LEU A 21 -10.07 -21.06 -5.25
C LEU A 21 -10.92 -20.79 -6.51
N PRO A 22 -12.23 -20.51 -6.35
CA PRO A 22 -13.07 -20.30 -7.51
C PRO A 22 -12.48 -19.14 -8.33
N ASP A 23 -12.38 -19.31 -9.65
CA ASP A 23 -12.41 -18.16 -10.53
C ASP A 23 -13.68 -17.39 -10.18
N THR A 24 -13.53 -16.25 -9.53
CA THR A 24 -14.65 -15.36 -9.27
C THR A 24 -14.89 -14.55 -10.55
N ASN A 25 -16.05 -13.88 -10.68
CA ASN A 25 -16.40 -13.14 -11.89
C ASN A 25 -15.52 -11.88 -12.05
N GLY A 26 -14.25 -12.06 -12.43
CA GLY A 26 -13.32 -10.99 -12.79
C GLY A 26 -11.97 -10.99 -12.07
N MET A 27 -11.77 -11.83 -11.04
CA MET A 27 -10.49 -11.94 -10.33
C MET A 27 -10.00 -13.38 -10.24
N THR A 28 -8.73 -13.59 -10.59
CA THR A 28 -8.04 -14.88 -10.44
C THR A 28 -6.81 -14.69 -9.57
N LEU A 29 -6.67 -15.50 -8.51
CA LEU A 29 -5.45 -15.51 -7.70
C LEU A 29 -4.31 -16.16 -8.50
N ILE A 30 -3.35 -15.34 -8.92
CA ILE A 30 -2.22 -15.81 -9.73
C ILE A 30 -1.05 -16.36 -8.93
N GLY A 31 -0.94 -16.09 -7.62
CA GLY A 31 0.16 -16.58 -6.80
C GLY A 31 0.13 -16.07 -5.35
N LYS A 32 0.92 -16.71 -4.48
CA LYS A 32 1.00 -16.33 -3.06
C LYS A 32 2.43 -16.48 -2.51
N TRP A 33 2.84 -15.49 -1.72
CA TRP A 33 4.05 -15.55 -0.91
C TRP A 33 3.72 -16.08 0.49
N TRP A 34 4.47 -17.08 0.97
CA TRP A 34 4.12 -17.84 2.18
C TRP A 34 5.03 -17.54 3.39
N HIS A 35 5.99 -16.61 3.27
CA HIS A 35 7.04 -16.44 4.27
C HIS A 35 7.04 -15.06 4.92
N GLY A 36 6.71 -15.02 6.21
CA GLY A 36 6.80 -13.79 7.00
C GLY A 36 5.67 -12.80 6.75
N SER A 37 5.63 -11.76 7.59
CA SER A 37 4.65 -10.68 7.54
C SER A 37 5.09 -9.63 6.53
N CYS A 38 4.23 -9.33 5.55
CA CYS A 38 4.48 -8.31 4.55
C CYS A 38 3.69 -7.05 4.91
N GLU A 39 4.39 -5.98 5.29
CA GLU A 39 3.74 -4.71 5.69
C GLU A 39 3.51 -3.81 4.47
N SER A 40 4.38 -3.86 3.47
CA SER A 40 4.28 -3.03 2.27
C SER A 40 4.80 -3.76 1.05
N VAL A 41 4.22 -3.42 -0.10
CA VAL A 41 4.60 -3.87 -1.44
C VAL A 41 4.70 -2.65 -2.34
N ALA A 42 5.67 -2.65 -3.23
CA ALA A 42 5.73 -1.71 -4.35
C ALA A 42 6.15 -2.43 -5.62
N VAL A 43 5.59 -1.99 -6.73
CA VAL A 43 5.87 -2.58 -8.04
C VAL A 43 7.10 -1.92 -8.63
N ILE A 44 8.03 -2.71 -9.17
CA ILE A 44 9.24 -2.23 -9.82
C ILE A 44 9.01 -2.17 -11.33
N ASP A 45 8.50 -3.28 -11.89
CA ASP A 45 8.14 -3.45 -13.30
C ASP A 45 7.11 -4.59 -13.43
N SER A 46 6.82 -5.05 -14.66
CA SER A 46 5.83 -6.10 -14.92
C SER A 46 6.17 -7.45 -14.28
N ASP A 47 7.46 -7.69 -14.01
CA ASP A 47 8.01 -8.99 -13.62
C ASP A 47 8.59 -8.96 -12.20
N HIS A 48 8.72 -7.79 -11.59
CA HIS A 48 9.37 -7.62 -10.29
C HIS A 48 8.60 -6.71 -9.33
N VAL A 49 8.60 -7.11 -8.06
CA VAL A 49 8.06 -6.34 -6.95
C VAL A 49 9.06 -6.30 -5.80
N ALA A 50 9.02 -5.22 -5.03
CA ALA A 50 9.70 -5.13 -3.75
C ALA A 50 8.70 -5.32 -2.60
N ILE A 51 9.07 -6.08 -1.58
CA ILE A 51 8.26 -6.26 -0.37
C ILE A 51 9.07 -5.93 0.88
N GLY A 52 8.40 -5.39 1.88
CA GLY A 52 8.92 -5.23 3.25
C GLY A 52 8.53 -6.42 4.11
N ASN A 53 9.51 -7.23 4.50
CA ASN A 53 9.34 -8.43 5.33
C ASN A 53 10.15 -8.30 6.63
N GLY A 54 9.52 -7.84 7.70
CA GLY A 54 10.24 -7.51 8.94
C GLY A 54 11.29 -6.43 8.70
N GLN A 55 12.58 -6.74 8.87
CA GLN A 55 13.71 -5.83 8.61
C GLN A 55 14.35 -6.05 7.24
N LEU A 56 13.72 -6.82 6.35
CA LEU A 56 14.22 -7.10 5.02
C LEU A 56 13.41 -6.32 3.98
N LEU A 57 14.12 -5.66 3.06
CA LEU A 57 13.60 -5.37 1.73
C LEU A 57 13.94 -6.57 0.84
N GLN A 58 12.93 -7.22 0.27
CA GLN A 58 13.11 -8.35 -0.64
C GLN A 58 12.61 -8.00 -2.03
N ILE A 59 13.40 -8.31 -3.06
CA ILE A 59 13.02 -8.18 -4.46
C ILE A 59 12.56 -9.55 -4.95
N LEU A 60 11.32 -9.61 -5.41
CA LEU A 60 10.67 -10.82 -5.86
C LEU A 60 10.45 -10.74 -7.37
N ARG A 61 10.67 -11.87 -8.03
CA ARG A 61 10.20 -12.08 -9.40
C ARG A 61 8.81 -12.72 -9.37
N ILE A 62 7.90 -12.18 -10.19
CA ILE A 62 6.46 -12.49 -10.24
C ILE A 62 6.02 -12.88 -11.66
N PHE A 63 6.65 -13.89 -12.27
CA PHE A 63 6.15 -14.42 -13.55
C PHE A 63 4.69 -14.88 -13.42
N ASP A 64 3.97 -14.95 -14.55
CA ASP A 64 2.53 -15.31 -14.74
C ASP A 64 2.04 -16.61 -14.06
N HIS A 65 2.87 -17.28 -13.27
CA HIS A 65 2.62 -18.60 -12.70
C HIS A 65 2.96 -18.67 -11.20
N GLY A 66 1.95 -18.48 -10.34
CA GLY A 66 1.73 -19.20 -9.09
C GLY A 66 2.66 -18.93 -7.90
N GLN A 67 3.91 -18.60 -8.15
CA GLN A 67 5.01 -18.80 -7.22
C GLN A 67 6.02 -17.65 -7.30
N PRO A 68 5.74 -16.52 -6.62
CA PRO A 68 6.71 -15.45 -6.49
C PRO A 68 8.01 -15.98 -5.86
N ARG A 69 9.16 -15.57 -6.40
CA ARG A 69 10.49 -16.01 -5.93
C ARG A 69 11.34 -14.81 -5.54
N VAL A 70 11.91 -14.83 -4.33
CA VAL A 70 12.95 -13.87 -3.93
C VAL A 70 14.18 -14.07 -4.80
N ILE A 71 14.62 -13.00 -5.44
CA ILE A 71 15.83 -12.96 -6.26
C ILE A 71 16.95 -12.13 -5.64
N GLY A 72 16.62 -11.26 -4.67
CA GLY A 72 17.60 -10.58 -3.83
C GLY A 72 16.94 -9.98 -2.59
N GLU A 73 17.76 -9.66 -1.60
CA GLU A 73 17.31 -9.09 -0.34
C GLU A 73 18.41 -8.24 0.30
N VAL A 74 18.00 -7.28 1.12
CA VAL A 74 18.90 -6.47 1.92
C VAL A 74 18.24 -6.15 3.26
N ALA A 75 19.05 -6.19 4.33
CA ALA A 75 18.62 -5.72 5.64
C ALA A 75 18.57 -4.20 5.64
N VAL A 76 17.43 -3.65 6.01
CA VAL A 76 17.26 -2.22 6.30
C VAL A 76 17.41 -1.98 7.80
N SER A 77 17.46 -0.72 8.21
CA SER A 77 17.83 -0.31 9.57
C SER A 77 16.82 -0.70 10.65
N GLY A 78 15.59 -1.05 10.28
CA GLY A 78 14.49 -1.34 11.19
C GLY A 78 13.33 -2.06 10.52
N LYS A 79 12.22 -2.23 11.25
CA LYS A 79 11.02 -2.87 10.70
C LYS A 79 10.45 -1.99 9.58
N VAL A 80 10.25 -2.55 8.39
CA VAL A 80 9.63 -1.86 7.25
C VAL A 80 8.18 -1.53 7.58
N PHE A 81 7.81 -0.27 7.36
CA PHE A 81 6.43 0.20 7.48
C PHE A 81 5.84 0.53 6.12
N ASP A 82 6.61 1.17 5.25
CA ASP A 82 6.16 1.52 3.91
C ASP A 82 7.33 1.65 2.94
N LEU A 83 7.05 1.47 1.65
CA LEU A 83 8.04 1.60 0.59
C LEU A 83 7.43 2.05 -0.74
N THR A 84 8.25 2.73 -1.56
CA THR A 84 7.95 3.10 -2.95
C THR A 84 9.20 2.98 -3.80
N ILE A 85 9.01 2.87 -5.12
CA ILE A 85 10.08 2.73 -6.11
C ILE A 85 10.11 3.95 -7.02
N ARG A 86 11.31 4.51 -7.23
CA ARG A 86 11.56 5.50 -8.28
C ARG A 86 12.76 5.09 -9.11
N GLY A 87 12.48 4.56 -10.30
CA GLY A 87 13.51 4.03 -11.17
C GLY A 87 14.31 2.94 -10.46
N ARG A 88 15.61 3.15 -10.29
CA ARG A 88 16.54 2.20 -9.66
C ARG A 88 16.61 2.29 -8.13
N TYR A 89 15.79 3.13 -7.49
CA TYR A 89 15.87 3.36 -6.05
C TYR A 89 14.57 2.97 -5.36
N ALA A 90 14.71 2.24 -4.25
CA ALA A 90 13.63 2.02 -3.31
C ALA A 90 13.79 2.97 -2.12
N TYR A 91 12.73 3.69 -1.78
CA TYR A 91 12.65 4.49 -0.56
C TYR A 91 11.87 3.66 0.45
N VAL A 92 12.50 3.33 1.58
CA VAL A 92 11.96 2.41 2.56
C VAL A 92 11.85 3.10 3.91
N VAL A 93 10.63 3.46 4.31
CA VAL A 93 10.37 3.92 5.66
C VAL A 93 10.37 2.72 6.60
N ASN A 94 11.27 2.75 7.56
CA ASN A 94 11.50 1.64 8.46
C ASN A 94 11.97 2.13 9.84
N GLY A 95 11.48 1.55 10.93
CA GLY A 95 11.95 1.87 12.28
C GLY A 95 11.88 3.35 12.70
N GLY A 96 11.07 4.17 12.02
CA GLY A 96 11.02 5.63 12.24
C GLY A 96 12.13 6.41 11.52
N ILE A 97 12.74 5.84 10.48
CA ILE A 97 13.71 6.48 9.59
C ILE A 97 13.38 6.15 8.12
N LEU A 98 14.13 6.73 7.19
CA LEU A 98 14.07 6.41 5.76
C LEU A 98 15.41 5.86 5.29
N ASP A 99 15.42 4.65 4.75
CA ASP A 99 16.55 4.13 3.97
C ASP A 99 16.31 4.32 2.47
N VAL A 100 17.37 4.69 1.75
CA VAL A 100 17.41 4.73 0.28
C VAL A 100 18.24 3.54 -0.18
N VAL A 101 17.62 2.66 -0.96
CA VAL A 101 18.22 1.43 -1.43
C VAL A 101 18.42 1.50 -2.93
N ASP A 102 19.64 1.30 -3.40
CA ASP A 102 19.92 1.07 -4.81
C ASP A 102 19.54 -0.38 -5.17
N ILE A 103 18.60 -0.51 -6.11
CA ILE A 103 18.10 -1.77 -6.63
C ILE A 103 18.51 -1.98 -8.10
N THR A 104 19.58 -1.32 -8.58
CA THR A 104 20.10 -1.52 -9.95
C THR A 104 20.44 -2.99 -10.21
N ASN A 105 20.99 -3.69 -9.22
CA ASN A 105 21.17 -5.13 -9.26
C ASN A 105 20.13 -5.79 -8.35
N PHE A 106 19.05 -6.33 -8.92
CA PHE A 106 17.98 -6.98 -8.16
C PHE A 106 18.45 -8.17 -7.30
N THR A 107 19.60 -8.77 -7.60
CA THR A 107 20.15 -9.88 -6.81
C THR A 107 21.03 -9.42 -5.64
N GLN A 108 21.45 -8.15 -5.66
CA GLN A 108 22.31 -7.55 -4.65
C GLN A 108 21.87 -6.09 -4.40
N PRO A 109 20.67 -5.86 -3.86
CA PRO A 109 20.25 -4.51 -3.46
C PRO A 109 21.13 -3.99 -2.31
N VAL A 110 21.38 -2.68 -2.27
CA VAL A 110 22.30 -2.07 -1.30
C VAL A 110 21.70 -0.80 -0.71
N VAL A 111 21.68 -0.68 0.63
CA VAL A 111 21.36 0.59 1.31
C VAL A 111 22.50 1.57 1.05
N ILE A 112 22.21 2.69 0.38
CA ILE A 112 23.22 3.70 0.01
C ILE A 112 23.13 4.96 0.88
N GLN A 113 21.99 5.18 1.52
CA GLN A 113 21.77 6.34 2.39
C GLN A 113 20.69 6.04 3.41
N THR A 114 20.86 6.62 4.60
CA THR A 114 19.89 6.60 5.68
C THR A 114 19.60 8.03 6.12
N TRP A 115 18.32 8.36 6.24
CA TRP A 115 17.83 9.66 6.69
C TRP A 115 17.03 9.46 7.98
N SER A 116 17.56 10.00 9.08
CA SER A 116 17.10 9.69 10.44
C SER A 116 16.48 10.89 11.17
N ASN A 117 15.90 11.83 10.43
CA ASN A 117 15.21 12.98 11.02
C ASN A 117 13.68 12.72 11.05
N GLY A 118 12.96 13.32 11.97
CA GLY A 118 11.54 13.03 12.19
C GLY A 118 11.27 11.63 12.74
N THR A 119 10.11 11.05 12.40
CA THR A 119 9.71 9.68 12.77
C THR A 119 8.63 9.17 11.79
N PRO A 120 8.98 8.93 10.52
CA PRO A 120 8.00 8.55 9.51
C PRO A 120 7.49 7.12 9.67
N TYR A 121 6.23 6.92 9.31
CA TYR A 121 5.54 5.63 9.22
C TYR A 121 4.94 5.38 7.84
N ARG A 122 4.63 6.45 7.09
CA ARG A 122 4.05 6.39 5.75
C ARG A 122 4.83 7.25 4.80
N LEU A 123 4.81 6.87 3.53
CA LEU A 123 5.39 7.66 2.47
C LEU A 123 4.50 7.70 1.24
N VAL A 124 4.56 8.82 0.52
CA VAL A 124 3.98 8.95 -0.81
C VAL A 124 5.00 9.66 -1.69
N GLN A 125 5.28 9.09 -2.85
CA GLN A 125 6.09 9.73 -3.87
C GLN A 125 5.15 10.46 -4.83
N ALA A 126 5.34 11.77 -5.01
CA ALA A 126 4.80 12.42 -6.19
C ALA A 126 5.66 12.04 -7.38
N ASP A 127 5.03 11.47 -8.39
CA ASP A 127 5.64 11.08 -9.67
C ASP A 127 4.90 11.72 -10.87
N LYS A 128 3.73 12.33 -10.62
CA LYS A 128 2.94 13.01 -11.63
C LYS A 128 3.55 14.37 -11.99
N ARG A 129 3.45 14.75 -13.27
CA ARG A 129 3.90 16.05 -13.84
C ARG A 129 5.39 16.38 -13.64
N GLY A 130 6.26 15.38 -13.51
CA GLY A 130 7.71 15.59 -13.35
C GLY A 130 8.10 16.13 -11.98
N TRP A 131 7.22 15.94 -11.00
CA TRP A 131 7.49 16.30 -9.62
C TRP A 131 8.39 15.25 -8.99
N ASP A 132 9.44 15.72 -8.32
CA ASP A 132 10.44 14.88 -7.72
C ASP A 132 10.43 15.10 -6.21
N PHE A 133 9.31 14.74 -5.57
CA PHE A 133 9.13 14.89 -4.13
C PHE A 133 8.70 13.58 -3.47
N LEU A 134 9.22 13.37 -2.26
CA LEU A 134 8.85 12.30 -1.35
C LEU A 134 8.26 12.93 -0.09
N TYR A 135 7.02 12.59 0.21
CA TYR A 135 6.30 13.04 1.39
C TYR A 135 6.36 11.93 2.43
N LEU A 136 6.83 12.26 3.63
CA LEU A 136 6.91 11.33 4.74
C LEU A 136 5.93 11.77 5.83
N GLY A 137 4.99 10.89 6.15
CA GLY A 137 4.01 11.08 7.21
C GLY A 137 4.47 10.41 8.50
N GLY A 138 4.45 11.15 9.60
CA GLY A 138 4.78 10.69 10.94
C GLY A 138 4.23 11.66 11.99
N GLY A 139 5.03 12.07 12.98
CA GLY A 139 4.70 13.23 13.84
C GLY A 139 4.90 14.59 13.15
N SER A 140 5.33 14.58 11.90
CA SER A 140 5.39 15.72 11.00
C SER A 140 4.96 15.27 9.60
N LEU A 141 4.58 16.22 8.76
CA LEU A 141 4.67 16.04 7.31
C LEU A 141 6.04 16.56 6.87
N THR A 142 6.94 15.65 6.53
CA THR A 142 8.26 15.99 5.98
C THR A 142 8.22 15.91 4.47
N VAL A 143 8.71 16.94 3.79
CA VAL A 143 8.85 16.98 2.34
C VAL A 143 10.33 16.89 1.98
N LEU A 144 10.68 15.86 1.22
CA LEU A 144 12.01 15.70 0.65
C LEU A 144 11.96 15.91 -0.86
N SER A 145 12.90 16.69 -1.40
CA SER A 145 13.20 16.68 -2.82
C SER A 145 14.00 15.43 -3.14
N ILE A 146 13.59 14.72 -4.17
CA ILE A 146 14.28 13.56 -4.71
C ILE A 146 14.83 13.84 -6.11
N SER A 147 14.97 15.09 -6.55
CA SER A 147 15.51 15.42 -7.89
C SER A 147 16.83 14.72 -8.21
N THR A 148 17.65 14.44 -7.19
CA THR A 148 18.69 13.41 -7.22
C THR A 148 18.22 12.18 -6.45
N PRO A 149 17.70 11.12 -7.11
CA PRO A 149 16.93 10.09 -6.42
C PRO A 149 17.72 9.34 -5.33
N GLY A 150 19.02 9.09 -5.55
CA GLY A 150 19.89 8.43 -4.57
C GLY A 150 20.31 9.31 -3.40
N ASN A 151 20.00 10.61 -3.41
CA ASN A 151 20.35 11.56 -2.35
C ASN A 151 19.21 12.56 -2.04
N PRO A 152 18.14 12.12 -1.35
CA PRO A 152 17.02 12.98 -0.97
C PRO A 152 17.45 14.17 -0.11
N GLN A 153 16.91 15.35 -0.38
CA GLN A 153 17.20 16.59 0.34
C GLN A 153 15.96 17.10 1.07
N LEU A 154 16.11 17.51 2.33
CA LEU A 154 15.01 18.13 3.08
C LEU A 154 14.61 19.46 2.44
N VAL A 155 13.32 19.62 2.16
CA VAL A 155 12.72 20.87 1.69
C VAL A 155 12.08 21.58 2.87
N THR A 156 11.14 20.91 3.53
CA THR A 156 10.44 21.43 4.72
C THR A 156 9.93 20.29 5.59
N SER A 157 9.61 20.60 6.84
CA SER A 157 8.97 19.68 7.77
C SER A 157 8.04 20.45 8.69
N GLU A 158 6.75 20.19 8.58
CA GLU A 158 5.74 20.81 9.43
C GLU A 158 5.30 19.82 10.51
N ALA A 159 5.47 20.19 11.79
CA ALA A 159 4.98 19.38 12.88
C ALA A 159 3.45 19.31 12.84
N ILE A 160 2.94 18.09 12.92
CA ILE A 160 1.51 17.87 13.14
C ILE A 160 1.37 17.39 14.58
N TYR A 161 0.41 17.93 15.32
CA TYR A 161 0.27 17.65 16.76
C TYR A 161 -0.10 16.18 17.07
N GLN A 162 -0.16 15.33 16.04
CA GLN A 162 -0.53 13.92 16.07
C GLN A 162 0.24 13.13 15.00
N TYR A 163 -0.03 11.83 14.87
CA TYR A 163 0.71 10.98 13.95
C TYR A 163 -0.09 10.53 12.73
N ILE A 164 0.58 10.50 11.57
CA ILE A 164 0.13 9.78 10.37
C ILE A 164 0.69 8.36 10.45
N TRP A 165 -0.09 7.42 10.98
CA TRP A 165 0.37 6.04 11.21
C TRP A 165 -0.18 5.02 10.23
N TRP A 166 -1.38 5.23 9.69
CA TRP A 166 -2.11 4.16 9.01
C TRP A 166 -2.15 4.29 7.51
N ASP A 167 -2.46 5.47 6.98
CA ASP A 167 -2.54 5.66 5.54
C ASP A 167 -2.33 7.11 5.12
N MET A 168 -1.83 7.25 3.89
CA MET A 168 -1.59 8.52 3.22
C MET A 168 -1.75 8.30 1.72
N LYS A 169 -2.60 9.08 1.06
CA LYS A 169 -2.89 8.94 -0.37
C LYS A 169 -2.79 10.28 -1.09
N GLN A 170 -2.04 10.30 -2.20
CA GLN A 170 -1.99 11.46 -3.08
C GLN A 170 -3.22 11.54 -3.96
N TYR A 171 -3.61 12.77 -4.26
CA TYR A 171 -4.56 13.13 -5.29
C TYR A 171 -3.96 14.26 -6.12
N MET A 172 -3.95 14.11 -7.44
CA MET A 172 -3.54 15.17 -8.35
C MET A 172 -4.82 15.76 -8.95
N SER A 173 -5.21 16.93 -8.45
CA SER A 173 -6.31 17.68 -9.04
C SER A 173 -5.91 18.14 -10.45
N PRO A 174 -6.78 18.02 -11.46
CA PRO A 174 -6.52 18.50 -12.81
C PRO A 174 -6.11 19.99 -12.83
N ASP A 175 -6.78 20.79 -12.00
CA ASP A 175 -6.70 22.26 -12.01
C ASP A 175 -6.01 22.85 -10.79
N SER A 176 -6.05 22.15 -9.64
CA SER A 176 -5.66 22.72 -8.35
C SER A 176 -4.32 22.20 -7.81
N GLY A 177 -3.65 21.28 -8.51
CA GLY A 177 -2.34 20.76 -8.13
C GLY A 177 -2.37 19.49 -7.28
N LEU A 178 -1.32 19.26 -6.50
CA LEU A 178 -1.14 18.04 -5.72
C LEU A 178 -1.72 18.20 -4.31
N PHE A 179 -2.46 17.19 -3.87
CA PHE A 179 -3.03 17.08 -2.54
C PHE A 179 -2.68 15.74 -1.90
N LEU A 180 -2.67 15.72 -0.57
CA LEU A 180 -2.40 14.53 0.21
C LEU A 180 -3.46 14.38 1.30
N TYR A 181 -4.17 13.27 1.27
CA TYR A 181 -5.07 12.85 2.32
C TYR A 181 -4.30 11.97 3.28
N ALA A 182 -4.28 12.34 4.56
CA ALA A 182 -3.51 11.64 5.57
C ALA A 182 -4.37 11.32 6.79
N GLN A 183 -4.25 10.09 7.27
CA GLN A 183 -4.93 9.65 8.47
C GLN A 183 -4.33 10.36 9.69
N ASN A 184 -5.19 10.73 10.65
CA ASN A 184 -4.75 11.32 11.91
C ASN A 184 -5.08 10.38 13.08
N SER A 185 -4.09 10.10 13.92
CA SER A 185 -4.18 9.13 15.02
C SER A 185 -5.17 9.47 16.13
N GLU A 186 -5.65 10.72 16.25
CA GLU A 186 -6.68 11.09 17.23
C GLU A 186 -8.04 10.44 16.95
N GLY A 187 -8.29 10.00 15.71
CA GLY A 187 -9.52 9.32 15.33
C GLY A 187 -10.76 10.22 15.34
N VAL A 188 -10.59 11.55 15.34
CA VAL A 188 -11.64 12.57 15.18
C VAL A 188 -11.46 13.42 13.93
N TRP A 189 -10.29 13.35 13.28
CA TRP A 189 -9.99 14.08 12.06
C TRP A 189 -9.27 13.19 11.04
N PHE A 190 -9.25 13.63 9.79
CA PHE A 190 -8.14 13.38 8.87
C PHE A 190 -7.61 14.71 8.33
N ASP A 191 -6.37 14.70 7.86
CA ASP A 191 -5.71 15.88 7.34
C ASP A 191 -5.69 15.88 5.80
N VAL A 192 -5.94 17.04 5.22
CA VAL A 192 -5.69 17.33 3.81
C VAL A 192 -4.57 18.34 3.72
N PHE A 193 -3.55 18.02 2.93
CA PHE A 193 -2.47 18.94 2.62
C PHE A 193 -2.58 19.36 1.15
N ASN A 194 -2.59 20.66 0.89
CA ASN A 194 -2.29 21.20 -0.43
C ASN A 194 -0.77 21.31 -0.56
N LEU A 195 -0.24 20.64 -1.57
CA LEU A 195 1.19 20.50 -1.86
C LEU A 195 1.55 21.14 -3.20
N THR A 196 0.69 22.01 -3.75
CA THR A 196 0.94 22.73 -5.00
C THR A 196 2.25 23.52 -4.97
N ASP A 197 2.63 24.03 -3.79
CA ASP A 197 4.00 24.42 -3.48
C ASP A 197 4.57 23.46 -2.42
N PRO A 198 5.46 22.52 -2.79
CA PRO A 198 6.03 21.55 -1.86
C PRO A 198 6.95 22.18 -0.81
N ALA A 199 7.42 23.41 -1.03
CA ALA A 199 8.18 24.16 -0.02
C ALA A 199 7.28 24.80 1.04
N ASN A 200 6.01 25.06 0.69
CA ASN A 200 5.03 25.70 1.56
C ASN A 200 3.69 24.92 1.57
N PRO A 201 3.66 23.70 2.14
CA PRO A 201 2.41 22.97 2.34
C PRO A 201 1.38 23.81 3.12
N THR A 202 0.12 23.67 2.76
CA THR A 202 -0.97 24.20 3.60
C THR A 202 -1.87 23.05 4.04
N ARG A 203 -2.21 23.03 5.32
CA ARG A 203 -2.95 21.94 5.96
C ARG A 203 -4.35 22.38 6.32
N ARG A 204 -5.30 21.45 6.19
CA ARG A 204 -6.64 21.55 6.75
C ARG A 204 -7.05 20.22 7.39
N ALA A 205 -7.55 20.28 8.61
CA ALA A 205 -8.15 19.12 9.27
C ALA A 205 -9.64 19.05 8.91
N ILE A 206 -10.12 17.85 8.59
CA ILE A 206 -11.52 17.54 8.31
C ILE A 206 -12.04 16.64 9.42
N GLU A 207 -13.11 17.06 10.09
CA GLU A 207 -13.72 16.30 11.18
C GLU A 207 -14.35 15.01 10.65
N MET A 208 -13.82 13.88 11.12
CA MET A 208 -14.30 12.56 10.77
C MET A 208 -13.81 11.53 11.77
N LEU A 209 -14.75 10.78 12.34
CA LEU A 209 -14.41 9.76 13.33
C LEU A 209 -13.79 8.52 12.68
N ARG A 210 -12.69 8.04 13.26
CA ARG A 210 -12.04 6.73 13.01
C ARG A 210 -11.65 6.47 11.57
N VAL A 211 -10.90 7.40 10.97
CA VAL A 211 -10.35 7.19 9.63
C VAL A 211 -9.18 6.20 9.66
N TYR A 212 -9.19 5.22 8.76
CA TYR A 212 -8.15 4.19 8.65
C TYR A 212 -7.43 4.19 7.30
N SER A 213 -8.17 4.18 6.19
CA SER A 213 -7.61 4.07 4.83
C SER A 213 -8.39 4.95 3.86
N PHE A 214 -7.70 5.38 2.80
CA PHE A 214 -8.25 6.16 1.72
C PHE A 214 -8.07 5.45 0.39
N ALA A 215 -9.01 5.67 -0.52
CA ALA A 215 -8.81 5.46 -1.94
C ALA A 215 -9.30 6.68 -2.71
N VAL A 216 -8.64 7.00 -3.81
CA VAL A 216 -8.85 8.25 -4.56
C VAL A 216 -9.04 7.92 -6.04
N THR A 217 -10.05 8.52 -6.64
CA THR A 217 -10.22 8.63 -8.09
C THR A 217 -9.86 10.05 -8.53
N ASP A 218 -10.11 10.39 -9.79
CA ASP A 218 -9.92 11.76 -10.26
C ASP A 218 -10.97 12.75 -9.69
N HIS A 219 -12.09 12.28 -9.13
CA HIS A 219 -13.20 13.14 -8.68
C HIS A 219 -13.74 12.82 -7.28
N TYR A 220 -13.42 11.65 -6.75
CA TYR A 220 -13.97 11.14 -5.50
C TYR A 220 -12.90 10.60 -4.57
N LEU A 221 -13.09 10.88 -3.27
CA LEU A 221 -12.34 10.30 -2.16
C LEU A 221 -13.22 9.30 -1.42
N PHE A 222 -12.73 8.08 -1.28
CA PHE A 222 -13.32 7.03 -0.47
C PHE A 222 -12.57 6.97 0.85
N VAL A 223 -13.27 7.24 1.96
CA VAL A 223 -12.70 7.23 3.30
C VAL A 223 -13.28 6.08 4.10
N ASN A 224 -12.44 5.14 4.52
CA ASN A 224 -12.83 4.10 5.47
C ASN A 224 -12.84 4.69 6.89
N ASN A 225 -14.04 4.89 7.42
CA ASN A 225 -14.32 5.46 8.72
C ASN A 225 -15.21 4.52 9.55
N ALA A 226 -14.67 3.33 9.87
CA ALA A 226 -15.41 2.15 10.34
C ALA A 226 -16.62 2.45 11.27
N PRO A 227 -17.80 1.86 11.00
CA PRO A 227 -18.05 0.76 10.06
C PRO A 227 -18.31 1.19 8.61
N PHE A 228 -18.28 2.50 8.33
CA PHE A 228 -18.65 3.03 7.03
C PHE A 228 -17.44 3.19 6.11
N ILE A 229 -17.70 3.12 4.81
CA ILE A 229 -16.91 3.82 3.79
C ILE A 229 -17.76 5.01 3.37
N THR A 230 -17.24 6.22 3.57
CA THR A 230 -17.87 7.46 3.15
C THR A 230 -17.24 7.92 1.84
N VAL A 231 -18.06 8.30 0.88
CA VAL A 231 -17.63 8.82 -0.43
C VAL A 231 -17.78 10.34 -0.38
N PHE A 232 -16.72 11.04 -0.76
CA PHE A 232 -16.69 12.49 -0.89
C PHE A 232 -16.46 12.89 -2.33
N ASP A 233 -17.15 13.95 -2.77
CA ASP A 233 -16.73 14.74 -3.91
C ASP A 233 -15.50 15.57 -3.53
N ILE A 234 -14.48 15.58 -4.39
CA ILE A 234 -13.23 16.34 -4.18
C ILE A 234 -12.99 17.38 -5.27
N THR A 235 -14.06 17.99 -5.78
CA THR A 235 -14.01 19.18 -6.65
C THR A 235 -13.21 20.29 -5.98
N ASP A 236 -13.47 20.57 -4.69
CA ASP A 236 -12.53 21.25 -3.80
C ASP A 236 -11.80 20.19 -2.94
N PRO A 237 -10.52 19.90 -3.22
CA PRO A 237 -9.81 18.85 -2.51
C PRO A 237 -9.61 19.16 -1.03
N MET A 238 -9.58 20.45 -0.66
CA MET A 238 -9.44 20.93 0.71
C MET A 238 -10.79 21.00 1.44
N MET A 239 -11.90 21.01 0.71
CA MET A 239 -13.26 21.01 1.27
C MET A 239 -14.08 19.88 0.64
N PRO A 240 -13.75 18.61 0.95
CA PRO A 240 -14.47 17.47 0.41
C PRO A 240 -15.93 17.45 0.88
N ASP A 241 -16.86 17.26 -0.05
CA ASP A 241 -18.31 17.22 0.22
C ASP A 241 -18.80 15.77 0.32
N SER A 242 -19.39 15.41 1.46
CA SER A 242 -19.89 14.05 1.69
C SER A 242 -21.09 13.75 0.80
N LEU A 243 -20.97 12.74 -0.07
CA LEU A 243 -22.04 12.31 -0.99
C LEU A 243 -22.89 11.20 -0.41
N THR A 244 -22.25 10.06 -0.10
CA THR A 244 -22.92 8.83 0.33
C THR A 244 -22.03 8.03 1.26
N ARG A 245 -22.59 6.99 1.88
CA ARG A 245 -21.83 6.02 2.65
C ARG A 245 -22.42 4.63 2.50
N PHE A 246 -21.56 3.63 2.56
CA PHE A 246 -21.96 2.22 2.52
C PHE A 246 -21.13 1.41 3.50
N ILE A 247 -21.49 0.15 3.68
CA ILE A 247 -20.78 -0.80 4.55
C ILE A 247 -20.39 -2.03 3.73
N LEU A 248 -19.27 -2.65 4.10
CA LEU A 248 -18.88 -3.96 3.61
C LEU A 248 -19.07 -5.02 4.70
N PRO A 249 -19.15 -6.32 4.35
CA PRO A 249 -19.32 -7.40 5.33
C PRO A 249 -18.04 -7.66 6.16
N GLY A 250 -17.68 -6.74 7.05
CA GLY A 250 -16.53 -6.87 7.96
C GLY A 250 -15.77 -5.56 8.16
N PHE A 251 -14.58 -5.65 8.75
CA PHE A 251 -13.69 -4.52 8.92
C PHE A 251 -12.84 -4.32 7.68
N VAL A 252 -12.94 -3.13 7.09
CA VAL A 252 -12.09 -2.70 5.98
C VAL A 252 -10.73 -2.28 6.55
N TYR A 253 -9.64 -2.78 5.98
CA TYR A 253 -8.28 -2.45 6.42
C TYR A 253 -7.55 -1.55 5.45
N ASP A 254 -7.65 -1.84 4.16
CA ASP A 254 -7.10 -1.01 3.09
C ASP A 254 -7.99 -1.04 1.86
N MET A 255 -7.89 0.02 1.06
CA MET A 255 -8.64 0.21 -0.16
C MET A 255 -7.75 0.78 -1.26
N THR A 256 -8.04 0.41 -2.50
CA THR A 256 -7.41 1.04 -3.67
C THR A 256 -8.38 1.11 -4.83
N VAL A 257 -8.14 2.05 -5.74
CA VAL A 257 -8.93 2.22 -6.96
C VAL A 257 -8.09 1.75 -8.15
N ALA A 258 -8.72 1.02 -9.07
CA ALA A 258 -8.18 0.83 -10.40
C ALA A 258 -9.31 0.83 -11.43
N GLY A 259 -9.27 1.80 -12.36
CA GLY A 259 -10.37 2.07 -13.28
C GLY A 259 -11.65 2.39 -12.52
N ASP A 260 -12.76 1.78 -12.95
CA ASP A 260 -14.09 1.98 -12.36
C ASP A 260 -14.39 1.05 -11.16
N SER A 261 -13.34 0.50 -10.56
CA SER A 261 -13.45 -0.45 -9.45
C SER A 261 -12.69 0.03 -8.23
N LEU A 262 -13.36 0.00 -7.08
CA LEU A 262 -12.76 0.06 -5.75
C LEU A 262 -12.51 -1.37 -5.26
N TYR A 263 -11.28 -1.67 -4.87
CA TYR A 263 -10.89 -2.93 -4.25
C TYR A 263 -10.71 -2.69 -2.75
N ALA A 264 -11.35 -3.52 -1.93
CA ALA A 264 -11.33 -3.38 -0.49
C ALA A 264 -10.93 -4.69 0.19
N GLY A 265 -9.90 -4.61 1.03
CA GLY A 265 -9.47 -5.70 1.89
C GLY A 265 -10.30 -5.74 3.17
N VAL A 266 -11.09 -6.79 3.34
CA VAL A 266 -12.05 -6.90 4.44
C VAL A 266 -11.76 -8.14 5.27
N SER A 267 -11.65 -7.97 6.59
CA SER A 267 -11.52 -9.10 7.53
C SER A 267 -12.70 -9.17 8.49
N GLY A 268 -13.18 -10.38 8.70
CA GLY A 268 -14.21 -10.74 9.67
C GLY A 268 -13.95 -12.15 10.20
N THR A 269 -14.91 -13.06 10.04
CA THR A 269 -14.69 -14.50 10.26
C THR A 269 -13.78 -15.15 9.21
N SER A 270 -13.58 -14.48 8.08
CA SER A 270 -12.63 -14.83 7.02
C SER A 270 -12.13 -13.53 6.35
N SER A 271 -11.02 -13.61 5.62
CA SER A 271 -10.46 -12.45 4.92
C SER A 271 -10.83 -12.50 3.44
N TRP A 272 -11.48 -11.44 2.98
CA TRP A 272 -12.04 -11.28 1.65
C TRP A 272 -11.42 -10.06 0.97
N LEU A 273 -11.23 -10.18 -0.34
CA LEU A 273 -11.05 -9.04 -1.22
C LEU A 273 -12.37 -8.78 -1.93
N TYR A 274 -12.97 -7.60 -1.73
CA TYR A 274 -14.18 -7.18 -2.43
C TYR A 274 -13.83 -6.29 -3.61
N THR A 275 -14.53 -6.48 -4.72
CA THR A 275 -14.56 -5.54 -5.85
C THR A 275 -15.89 -4.81 -5.83
N ILE A 276 -15.83 -3.48 -5.83
CA ILE A 276 -16.98 -2.59 -5.79
C ILE A 276 -16.97 -1.74 -7.06
N ASP A 277 -18.08 -1.78 -7.79
CA ASP A 277 -18.39 -0.85 -8.88
C ASP A 277 -18.51 0.57 -8.35
N ILE A 278 -17.74 1.48 -8.94
CA ILE A 278 -17.80 2.91 -8.63
C ILE A 278 -18.08 3.77 -9.88
N THR A 279 -18.62 3.17 -10.96
CA THR A 279 -19.09 3.92 -12.14
C THR A 279 -20.15 4.97 -11.79
N ASN A 280 -20.99 4.66 -10.80
CA ASN A 280 -21.84 5.64 -10.13
C ASN A 280 -21.42 5.75 -8.65
N PRO A 281 -20.68 6.80 -8.26
CA PRO A 281 -20.14 6.98 -6.90
C PRO A 281 -21.23 7.23 -5.86
N ASP A 282 -22.43 7.66 -6.25
CA ASP A 282 -23.57 7.83 -5.34
C ASP A 282 -24.18 6.48 -4.95
N ILE A 283 -23.95 5.44 -5.77
CA ILE A 283 -24.50 4.09 -5.61
C ILE A 283 -23.39 3.04 -5.82
N PRO A 284 -22.38 2.95 -4.95
CA PRO A 284 -21.35 1.91 -5.07
C PRO A 284 -21.96 0.53 -4.86
N MET A 285 -21.61 -0.44 -5.73
CA MET A 285 -22.19 -1.78 -5.70
C MET A 285 -21.12 -2.87 -5.65
N ILE A 286 -21.25 -3.81 -4.72
CA ILE A 286 -20.36 -4.99 -4.68
C ILE A 286 -20.60 -5.81 -5.96
N ARG A 287 -19.57 -5.97 -6.79
CA ARG A 287 -19.59 -6.81 -8.00
C ARG A 287 -19.13 -8.23 -7.73
N ASP A 288 -18.07 -8.37 -6.93
CA ASP A 288 -17.42 -9.65 -6.73
C ASP A 288 -16.71 -9.73 -5.37
N SER A 289 -16.41 -10.94 -4.91
CA SER A 289 -15.60 -11.17 -3.71
C SER A 289 -14.74 -12.42 -3.85
N LEU A 290 -13.46 -12.28 -3.48
CA LEU A 290 -12.48 -13.35 -3.50
C LEU A 290 -12.04 -13.69 -2.07
N LEU A 291 -12.17 -14.96 -1.68
CA LEU A 291 -11.65 -15.47 -0.41
C LEU A 291 -10.13 -15.55 -0.49
N HIS A 292 -9.42 -14.72 0.28
CA HIS A 292 -7.94 -14.69 0.26
C HIS A 292 -7.29 -15.46 1.42
N ALA A 293 -8.01 -15.63 2.54
CA ALA A 293 -7.61 -16.50 3.65
C ALA A 293 -8.83 -17.24 4.21
N GLY A 294 -8.77 -18.58 4.19
CA GLY A 294 -9.87 -19.47 4.62
C GLY A 294 -10.08 -19.52 6.15
N PRO A 295 -11.16 -20.17 6.61
CA PRO A 295 -11.50 -20.26 8.02
C PRO A 295 -10.58 -21.23 8.76
N GLY A 296 -9.90 -20.75 9.80
CA GLY A 296 -9.06 -21.59 10.66
C GLY A 296 -7.90 -20.83 11.29
N HIS A 297 -8.08 -20.45 12.55
CA HIS A 297 -7.06 -20.14 13.56
C HIS A 297 -5.98 -19.08 13.20
N TYR A 298 -6.11 -17.91 13.82
CA TYR A 298 -5.04 -16.92 14.04
C TYR A 298 -4.39 -16.28 12.81
N LEU A 299 -5.12 -16.10 11.71
CA LEU A 299 -4.67 -15.24 10.61
C LEU A 299 -5.72 -14.16 10.31
N THR A 300 -6.02 -13.36 11.33
CA THR A 300 -6.62 -12.01 11.18
C THR A 300 -5.54 -11.07 10.65
N ALA A 301 -4.93 -11.42 9.52
CA ALA A 301 -3.88 -10.62 8.93
C ALA A 301 -4.53 -9.42 8.25
N PRO A 302 -4.42 -8.18 8.80
CA PRO A 302 -4.87 -7.01 8.07
C PRO A 302 -4.18 -6.99 6.70
N LEU A 303 -4.97 -6.79 5.65
CA LEU A 303 -4.43 -6.32 4.38
C LEU A 303 -3.84 -4.93 4.65
N ARG A 304 -2.52 -4.81 4.53
CA ARG A 304 -1.81 -3.57 4.90
C ARG A 304 -1.71 -2.61 3.73
N LYS A 305 -1.49 -3.15 2.54
CA LYS A 305 -1.34 -2.38 1.32
C LYS A 305 -1.89 -3.16 0.13
N ILE A 306 -2.73 -2.50 -0.66
CA ILE A 306 -3.20 -2.96 -1.97
C ILE A 306 -2.62 -2.03 -3.04
N VAL A 307 -1.83 -2.60 -3.95
CA VAL A 307 -1.24 -1.86 -5.09
C VAL A 307 -1.70 -2.48 -6.40
N THR A 308 -1.87 -1.66 -7.43
CA THR A 308 -2.33 -2.10 -8.75
C THR A 308 -1.27 -1.80 -9.81
N LEU A 309 -1.10 -2.71 -10.78
CA LEU A 309 -0.36 -2.48 -12.02
C LEU A 309 -0.99 -3.34 -13.12
N ASP A 310 -1.30 -2.76 -14.27
CA ASP A 310 -1.72 -3.50 -15.49
C ASP A 310 -2.76 -4.61 -15.22
N GLN A 311 -3.89 -4.23 -14.61
CA GLN A 311 -4.99 -5.13 -14.21
C GLN A 311 -4.63 -6.19 -13.15
N ARG A 312 -3.43 -6.15 -12.57
CA ARG A 312 -3.02 -7.00 -11.45
C ARG A 312 -3.17 -6.26 -10.12
N LEU A 313 -3.53 -7.03 -9.09
CA LEU A 313 -3.57 -6.57 -7.70
C LEU A 313 -2.47 -7.27 -6.90
N PHE A 314 -1.71 -6.48 -6.16
CA PHE A 314 -0.70 -6.94 -5.22
C PHE A 314 -1.16 -6.62 -3.81
N LEU A 315 -1.18 -7.64 -2.95
CA LEU A 315 -1.71 -7.56 -1.59
C LEU A 315 -0.60 -7.89 -0.60
N SER A 316 -0.37 -7.01 0.38
CA SER A 316 0.47 -7.29 1.54
C SER A 316 -0.39 -7.62 2.76
N THR A 317 0.02 -8.61 3.55
CA THR A 317 -0.71 -9.08 4.74
C THR A 317 0.27 -9.34 5.89
N THR A 318 -0.14 -9.02 7.12
CA THR A 318 0.64 -9.40 8.32
C THR A 318 0.10 -10.68 8.95
N LEU A 319 0.75 -11.82 8.74
CA LEU A 319 0.40 -13.06 9.45
C LEU A 319 0.56 -12.91 10.97
#